data_AF-A0A538FK25-F1
#
_entry.id   AF-A0A538FK25-F1
#
_cell.length_a   1.000
_cell.length_b   1.000
_cell.length_c   1.000
_cell.angle_alpha   90.00
_cell.angle_beta   90.00
_cell.angle_gamma   90.00
#
_symmetry.space_group_name_H-M   'P 1'
#
loop_
_entity.id
_entity.type
_entity.pdbx_description
1 polymer ?
#
loop_
_entity_poly.entity_id
_entity_poly.type
_entity_poly.pdbx_seq_one_letter_code
_entity_poly.pdbx_strand_id
1 'polypeptide(L)'
;MAEYDGTVFVCGIALNIDQFLGIFERIFLIQIDAATQEARLMADDAANPPGRGVAGRQEIRDGRTVFESEMLRLGAVAIDGRSPTAVVVDEILAVVAAI
;
A
#
# COMPACT_ATOMS: atom_id res chain seq x y z
N MET A 1 25.06 17.48 -11.12
CA MET A 1 23.94 16.56 -11.36
C MET A 1 22.70 17.42 -11.51
N ALA A 2 21.88 17.23 -12.54
CA ALA A 2 20.63 17.98 -12.63
C ALA A 2 19.71 17.52 -11.48
N GLU A 3 19.21 18.45 -10.69
CA GLU A 3 18.16 18.17 -9.72
C GLU A 3 16.90 17.77 -10.48
N TYR A 4 16.29 16.66 -10.08
CA TYR A 4 14.99 16.26 -10.59
C TYR A 4 13.92 16.99 -9.80
N ASP A 5 13.22 17.92 -10.45
CA ASP A 5 12.18 18.77 -9.85
C ASP A 5 10.78 18.15 -10.01
N GLY A 6 10.70 16.82 -9.99
CA GLY A 6 9.44 16.07 -10.16
C GLY A 6 9.10 15.22 -8.95
N THR A 7 7.83 14.87 -8.81
CA THR A 7 7.36 13.98 -7.75
C THR A 7 7.74 12.53 -8.05
N VAL A 8 8.34 11.85 -7.08
CA VAL A 8 8.64 10.41 -7.16
C VAL A 8 7.70 9.65 -6.23
N PHE A 9 7.02 8.63 -6.79
CA PHE A 9 6.20 7.70 -6.03
C PHE A 9 6.94 6.38 -5.84
N VAL A 10 7.00 5.90 -4.60
CA VAL A 10 7.56 4.59 -4.24
C VAL A 10 6.44 3.73 -3.67
N CYS A 11 6.28 2.51 -4.19
CA CYS A 11 5.25 1.57 -3.75
C CYS A 11 5.91 0.27 -3.28
N GLY A 12 5.47 -0.23 -2.12
CA GLY A 12 5.95 -1.48 -1.55
C GLY A 12 5.60 -1.58 -0.07
N ILE A 13 5.84 -2.76 0.50
CA ILE A 13 5.76 -3.01 1.93
C ILE A 13 7.11 -3.53 2.40
N ALA A 14 7.56 -3.05 3.57
CA ALA A 14 8.81 -3.44 4.18
C ALA A 14 8.63 -3.57 5.71
N LEU A 15 9.39 -4.47 6.33
CA LEU A 15 9.34 -4.67 7.79
C LEU A 15 10.01 -3.56 8.59
N ASN A 16 10.85 -2.75 7.95
CA ASN A 16 11.61 -1.64 8.55
C ASN A 16 11.14 -0.28 8.01
N ILE A 17 9.86 -0.18 7.60
CA ILE A 17 9.32 1.02 6.97
C ILE A 17 9.44 2.25 7.88
N ASP A 18 9.30 2.04 9.19
CA ASP A 18 9.44 3.03 10.27
C ASP A 18 10.80 3.75 10.26
N GLN A 19 11.87 3.07 9.85
CA GLN A 19 13.21 3.65 9.77
C GLN A 19 13.37 4.66 8.63
N PHE A 20 12.48 4.61 7.63
CA PHE A 20 12.60 5.39 6.40
C PHE A 20 11.46 6.38 6.20
N LEU A 21 10.43 6.39 7.05
CA LEU A 21 9.28 7.28 6.85
C LEU A 21 9.65 8.76 6.75
N GLY A 22 10.71 9.19 7.44
CA GLY A 22 11.18 10.57 7.41
C GLY A 22 11.74 11.06 6.07
N ILE A 23 11.96 10.16 5.09
CA ILE A 23 12.42 10.56 3.74
C ILE A 23 11.26 10.93 2.80
N PHE A 24 10.02 10.60 3.17
CA PHE A 24 8.85 10.83 2.34
C PHE A 24 8.08 12.06 2.82
N GLU A 25 7.74 12.96 1.89
CA GLU A 25 6.88 14.11 2.18
C GLU A 25 5.44 13.67 2.50
N ARG A 26 4.99 12.60 1.85
CA ARG A 26 3.65 12.03 2.03
C ARG A 26 3.69 10.52 1.96
N ILE A 27 2.91 9.89 2.82
CA ILE A 27 2.76 8.44 2.91
C ILE A 27 1.29 8.11 2.64
N PHE A 28 1.04 7.15 1.75
CA PHE A 28 -0.29 6.69 1.40
C PHE A 28 -0.49 5.23 1.82
N LEU A 29 -1.61 4.93 2.46
CA LEU A 29 -2.02 3.59 2.83
C LEU A 29 -3.20 3.18 1.95
N ILE A 30 -2.98 2.24 1.03
CA ILE A 30 -4.05 1.64 0.22
C ILE A 30 -4.78 0.62 1.09
N GLN A 31 -5.97 0.98 1.56
CA GLN A 31 -6.76 0.15 2.47
C GLN A 31 -7.74 -0.75 1.72
N ILE A 32 -7.88 -1.99 2.18
CA ILE A 32 -8.90 -2.92 1.71
C ILE A 32 -9.51 -3.68 2.88
N ASP A 33 -10.80 -4.02 2.77
CA ASP A 33 -11.44 -4.88 3.76
C ASP A 33 -10.97 -6.34 3.66
N ALA A 34 -11.27 -7.12 4.70
CA ALA A 34 -10.82 -8.51 4.81
C ALA A 34 -11.35 -9.36 3.66
N ALA A 35 -12.59 -9.11 3.25
CA ALA A 35 -13.25 -9.85 2.18
C ALA A 35 -12.56 -9.59 0.83
N THR A 36 -12.22 -8.33 0.54
CA THR A 36 -11.48 -7.92 -0.66
C THR A 36 -10.07 -8.50 -0.66
N GLN A 37 -9.37 -8.48 0.48
CA GLN A 37 -8.05 -9.11 0.61
C GLN A 37 -8.13 -10.60 0.30
N GLU A 38 -9.08 -11.31 0.91
CA GLU A 38 -9.24 -12.74 0.70
C GLU A 38 -9.58 -13.06 -0.76
N ALA A 39 -10.50 -12.32 -1.37
CA ALA A 39 -10.86 -12.47 -2.77
C ALA A 39 -9.64 -12.29 -3.70
N ARG A 40 -8.78 -11.29 -3.44
CA ARG A 40 -7.55 -11.05 -4.21
C ARG A 40 -6.52 -12.15 -4.00
N LEU A 41 -6.34 -12.64 -2.78
CA LEU A 41 -5.47 -13.78 -2.47
C LEU A 41 -5.92 -15.08 -3.14
N MET A 42 -7.21 -15.25 -3.37
CA MET A 42 -7.79 -16.42 -4.03
C MET A 42 -7.81 -16.29 -5.56
N ALA A 43 -7.96 -15.08 -6.09
CA ALA A 43 -7.94 -14.82 -7.53
C ALA A 43 -6.54 -15.01 -8.15
N ASP A 44 -5.47 -14.79 -7.38
CA ASP A 44 -4.09 -14.73 -7.89
C ASP A 44 -3.40 -16.12 -8.03
N ASP A 45 -4.15 -17.16 -8.42
CA ASP A 45 -3.65 -18.55 -8.49
C ASP A 45 -4.21 -19.35 -9.69
N ALA A 46 -4.02 -18.86 -10.92
CA ALA A 46 -4.42 -19.60 -12.12
C ALA A 46 -3.27 -20.29 -12.88
N ALA A 47 -2.01 -19.86 -12.74
CA ALA A 47 -0.94 -20.42 -13.58
C ALA A 47 0.50 -20.44 -13.02
N ASN A 48 0.86 -19.64 -11.99
CA ASN A 48 2.12 -19.70 -11.21
C ASN A 48 2.28 -18.37 -10.43
N PRO A 49 2.16 -18.31 -9.10
CA PRO A 49 2.37 -17.06 -8.37
C PRO A 49 3.83 -16.91 -7.92
N PRO A 50 4.47 -15.72 -7.98
CA PRO A 50 5.62 -15.48 -7.15
C PRO A 50 5.17 -15.23 -5.69
N GLY A 51 5.52 -16.16 -4.79
CA GLY A 51 6.09 -15.78 -3.50
C GLY A 51 5.32 -16.09 -2.21
N ARG A 52 4.03 -16.47 -2.21
CA ARG A 52 3.30 -16.72 -0.95
C ARG A 52 2.41 -17.96 -1.01
N GLY A 53 2.97 -19.08 -0.55
CA GLY A 53 2.20 -20.28 -0.20
C GLY A 53 1.27 -20.05 1.00
N VAL A 54 0.69 -21.11 1.54
CA VAL A 54 -0.28 -21.03 2.66
C VAL A 54 0.23 -20.16 3.82
N ALA A 55 1.49 -20.35 4.23
CA ALA A 55 2.12 -19.55 5.30
C ALA A 55 2.19 -18.05 4.96
N GLY A 56 2.64 -17.70 3.75
CA GLY A 56 2.70 -16.30 3.32
C GLY A 56 1.34 -15.65 3.16
N ARG A 57 0.30 -16.41 2.77
CA ARG A 57 -1.10 -15.92 2.77
C ARG A 57 -1.59 -15.69 4.20
N GLN A 58 -1.21 -16.56 5.14
CA GLN A 58 -1.56 -16.39 6.55
C GLN A 58 -0.89 -15.15 7.16
N GLU A 59 0.40 -14.92 6.86
CA GLU A 59 1.11 -13.70 7.26
C GLU A 59 0.43 -12.42 6.73
N ILE A 60 -0.11 -12.44 5.51
CA ILE A 60 -0.90 -11.31 4.98
C ILE A 60 -2.17 -11.08 5.80
N ARG A 61 -2.90 -12.16 6.12
CA ARG A 61 -4.14 -12.08 6.90
C ARG A 61 -3.90 -11.49 8.27
N ASP A 62 -2.90 -12.01 8.96
CA ASP A 62 -2.57 -11.63 10.33
C ASP A 62 -1.94 -10.24 10.39
N GLY A 63 -1.13 -9.89 9.38
CA GLY A 63 -0.41 -8.62 9.32
C GLY A 63 -1.25 -7.41 8.95
N ARG A 64 -2.34 -7.56 8.19
CA ARG A 64 -3.09 -6.42 7.64
C ARG A 64 -3.52 -5.42 8.71
N THR A 65 -4.25 -5.87 9.73
CA THR A 65 -4.81 -4.97 10.75
C THR A 65 -3.71 -4.25 11.54
N VAL A 66 -2.63 -4.96 11.86
CA VAL A 66 -1.48 -4.40 12.59
C VAL A 66 -0.79 -3.34 11.74
N PHE A 67 -0.46 -3.68 10.50
CA PHE A 67 0.19 -2.76 9.56
C PHE A 67 -0.66 -1.51 9.29
N GLU A 68 -1.96 -1.67 9.01
CA GLU A 68 -2.87 -0.54 8.81
C GLU A 68 -2.90 0.38 10.03
N SER A 69 -3.01 -0.18 11.23
CA SER A 69 -3.04 0.62 12.48
C SER A 69 -1.75 1.41 12.69
N GLU A 70 -0.60 0.81 12.36
CA GLU A 70 0.70 1.44 12.49
C GLU A 70 0.89 2.57 11.47
N MET A 71 0.55 2.34 10.21
CA MET A 71 0.66 3.35 9.15
C MET A 71 -0.25 4.56 9.44
N LEU A 72 -1.47 4.32 9.91
CA LEU A 72 -2.37 5.40 10.32
C LEU A 72 -1.81 6.18 11.52
N ARG A 73 -1.25 5.50 12.52
CA ARG A 73 -0.57 6.14 13.66
C ARG A 73 0.60 7.02 13.21
N LEU A 74 1.26 6.65 12.13
CA LEU A 74 2.39 7.36 11.54
C LEU A 74 1.96 8.48 10.57
N GLY A 75 0.65 8.75 10.45
CA GLY A 75 0.12 9.86 9.66
C GLY A 75 -0.09 9.54 8.17
N ALA A 76 -0.10 8.27 7.79
CA ALA A 76 -0.43 7.88 6.43
C ALA A 76 -1.84 8.32 6.04
N VAL A 77 -2.00 8.80 4.81
CA VAL A 77 -3.29 9.11 4.22
C VAL A 77 -3.93 7.82 3.74
N ALA A 78 -5.08 7.46 4.30
CA ALA A 78 -5.87 6.33 3.85
C ALA A 78 -6.48 6.61 2.47
N ILE A 79 -6.33 5.65 1.56
CA ILE A 79 -6.89 5.66 0.21
C ILE A 79 -7.71 4.38 0.03
N ASP A 80 -8.94 4.46 -0.51
CA ASP A 80 -9.81 3.30 -0.68
C ASP A 80 -9.34 2.41 -1.84
N GLY A 81 -8.60 1.36 -1.50
CA GLY A 81 -8.06 0.38 -2.45
C GLY A 81 -9.09 -0.57 -3.05
N ARG A 82 -10.38 -0.46 -2.69
CA ARG A 82 -11.47 -1.25 -3.30
C ARG A 82 -11.96 -0.62 -4.61
N SER A 83 -11.71 0.68 -4.78
CA SER A 83 -12.04 1.41 -6.00
C SER A 83 -11.25 0.91 -7.21
N PRO A 84 -11.72 1.16 -8.44
CA PRO A 84 -10.92 0.93 -9.64
C PRO A 84 -9.58 1.67 -9.56
N THR A 85 -8.50 1.08 -10.08
CA THR A 85 -7.15 1.65 -9.99
C THR A 85 -7.07 3.10 -10.48
N ALA A 86 -7.79 3.46 -11.54
CA ALA A 86 -7.82 4.84 -12.04
C ALA A 86 -8.31 5.83 -10.97
N VAL A 87 -9.37 5.47 -10.23
CA VAL A 87 -9.94 6.29 -9.16
C VAL A 87 -8.95 6.41 -7.98
N VAL A 88 -8.28 5.31 -7.63
CA VAL A 88 -7.25 5.30 -6.58
C VAL A 88 -6.08 6.24 -6.94
N VAL A 89 -5.65 6.21 -8.20
CA VAL A 89 -4.59 7.09 -8.70
C VAL A 89 -5.02 8.55 -8.68
N ASP A 90 -6.24 8.86 -9.14
CA ASP A 90 -6.77 10.22 -9.12
C ASP A 90 -6.85 10.78 -7.68
N GLU A 91 -7.24 9.94 -6.72
CA GLU A 91 -7.30 10.31 -5.30
C GLU A 91 -5.91 10.65 -4.74
N ILE A 92 -4.90 9.82 -5.04
CA ILE A 92 -3.50 10.07 -4.62
C ILE A 92 -2.98 11.38 -5.24
N LEU A 93 -3.20 11.58 -6.54
CA LEU A 93 -2.74 12.78 -7.26
C LEU A 93 -3.43 14.05 -6.74
N ALA A 94 -4.71 13.98 -6.39
CA ALA A 94 -5.42 15.11 -5.80
C ALA A 94 -4.82 15.55 -4.45
N VAL A 95 -4.34 14.59 -3.63
CA VAL A 95 -3.67 14.90 -2.36
C VAL A 95 -2.30 15.54 -2.59
N VAL A 96 -1.57 15.11 -3.61
CA VAL A 96 -0.25 15.69 -3.94
C VAL A 96 -0.39 17.09 -4.51
N ALA A 97 -1.38 17.34 -5.37
CA ALA A 97 -1.62 18.66 -5.96
C ALA A 97 -2.08 19.73 -4.95
N ALA A 98 -2.45 19.32 -3.72
CA ALA A 98 -2.86 20.21 -2.64
C ALA A 98 -1.72 20.62 -1.69
N ILE A 99 -0.47 20.25 -2.00
CA ILE A 99 0.77 20.57 -1.27
C ILE A 99 1.52 21.65 -2.05
#